data_AF-A0AB34SPX9-F1
#
_entry.id   AF-A0AB34SPX9-F1
#
_cell.length_a   1.000
_cell.length_b   1.000
_cell.length_c   1.000
_cell.angle_alpha   90.00
_cell.angle_beta   90.00
_cell.angle_gamma   90.00
#
_symmetry.space_group_name_H-M   'P 1'
#
loop_
_entity.id
_entity.type
_entity.pdbx_description
1 polymer ?
#
loop_
_entity_poly.entity_id
_entity_poly.type
_entity_poly.pdbx_seq_one_letter_code
_entity_poly.pdbx_strand_id
1 'polypeptide(L)'
;MIVVMKKYNRIFTIVIDSLGIGQMNDSEKYGDVNVDTLGHIADSVESFNIPNLQKLGLANLHPIKHVKSIEKPLGYAMKMREASVGKDTMTGHWEMMGLHITKPFQTFTDTGFPKELLDELEKRTGHKIVGNKSASGTEILDELAEHQMKTGDMIVYTSA
;
A
#
# COMPACT_ATOMS: atom_id res chain seq x y z
N MET A 1 -37.85 -1.07 -22.89
CA MET A 1 -36.82 -1.77 -22.09
C MET A 1 -35.47 -1.44 -22.71
N ILE A 2 -34.66 -0.58 -22.08
CA ILE A 2 -33.34 -0.21 -22.63
C ILE A 2 -32.38 -1.34 -22.26
N VAL A 3 -31.99 -2.14 -23.25
CA VAL A 3 -30.91 -3.11 -23.08
C VAL A 3 -29.61 -2.32 -23.11
N VAL A 4 -28.97 -2.12 -21.95
CA VAL A 4 -27.62 -1.54 -21.88
C VAL A 4 -26.67 -2.59 -22.44
N MET A 5 -26.32 -2.45 -23.71
CA MET A 5 -25.33 -3.31 -24.35
C MET A 5 -23.96 -2.94 -23.79
N LYS A 6 -23.34 -3.86 -23.05
CA LYS A 6 -22.01 -3.62 -22.45
C LYS A 6 -20.96 -3.54 -23.56
N LYS A 7 -20.15 -2.47 -23.56
CA LYS A 7 -19.03 -2.31 -24.52
C LYS A 7 -18.03 -3.47 -24.45
N TYR A 8 -17.82 -4.04 -23.26
CA TYR A 8 -16.92 -5.17 -23.02
C TYR A 8 -17.64 -6.27 -22.23
N ASN A 9 -17.42 -7.53 -22.62
CA ASN A 9 -18.00 -8.69 -21.94
C ASN A 9 -17.34 -8.96 -20.58
N ARG A 10 -16.04 -8.67 -20.46
CA ARG A 10 -15.23 -8.84 -19.25
C ARG A 10 -14.23 -7.69 -19.14
N ILE A 11 -13.94 -7.28 -17.91
CA ILE A 11 -12.89 -6.31 -17.59
C ILE A 11 -11.93 -7.03 -16.64
N PHE A 12 -10.64 -6.95 -16.93
CA PHE A 12 -9.58 -7.47 -16.06
C PHE A 12 -8.87 -6.28 -15.44
N THR A 13 -9.02 -6.13 -14.13
CA THR A 13 -8.32 -5.11 -13.34
C THR A 13 -7.15 -5.78 -12.65
N ILE A 14 -5.93 -5.28 -12.88
CA ILE A 14 -4.70 -5.78 -12.27
C ILE A 14 -4.09 -4.62 -11.52
N VAL A 15 -3.87 -4.82 -10.22
CA VAL A 15 -3.17 -3.86 -9.34
C VAL A 15 -1.78 -4.42 -9.09
N ILE A 16 -0.75 -3.64 -9.43
CA ILE A 16 0.63 -3.92 -8.99
C ILE A 16 0.82 -3.09 -7.72
N ASP A 17 0.57 -3.71 -6.57
CA ASP A 17 0.54 -3.01 -5.29
C ASP A 17 1.86 -2.26 -5.04
N SER A 18 1.77 -1.06 -4.46
CA SER A 18 2.87 -0.13 -4.16
C SER A 18 3.70 0.43 -5.33
N LEU A 19 3.41 0.09 -6.60
CA LEU A 19 4.20 0.56 -7.75
C LEU A 19 3.86 2.01 -8.18
N GLY A 20 4.32 2.99 -7.38
CA GLY A 20 4.23 4.41 -7.70
C GLY A 20 5.09 4.84 -8.89
N ILE A 21 4.69 5.93 -9.57
CA ILE A 21 5.34 6.46 -10.78
C ILE A 21 5.73 7.95 -10.63
N GLY A 22 6.33 8.25 -9.47
CA GLY A 22 6.74 9.57 -9.02
C GLY A 22 5.79 10.21 -8.01
N GLN A 23 6.30 11.24 -7.34
CA GLN A 23 5.59 11.98 -6.29
C GLN A 23 4.38 12.77 -6.81
N MET A 24 3.35 12.87 -5.96
CA MET A 24 2.19 13.77 -6.17
C MET A 24 2.48 15.17 -5.61
N ASN A 25 1.74 16.20 -6.06
CA ASN A 25 1.96 17.59 -5.62
C ASN A 25 1.76 17.79 -4.10
N ASP A 26 1.00 16.91 -3.45
CA ASP A 26 0.66 16.95 -2.03
C ASP A 26 1.42 15.90 -1.21
N SER A 27 2.37 15.18 -1.82
CA SER A 27 3.21 14.16 -1.17
C SER A 27 3.95 14.66 0.07
N GLU A 28 4.38 15.93 0.07
CA GLU A 28 5.03 16.56 1.23
C GLU A 28 4.16 16.54 2.50
N LYS A 29 2.83 16.60 2.36
CA LYS A 29 1.89 16.51 3.50
C LYS A 29 1.92 15.14 4.19
N TYR A 30 2.42 14.13 3.48
CA TYR A 30 2.55 12.75 3.95
C TYR A 30 4.00 12.41 4.33
N GLY A 31 4.89 13.40 4.37
CA GLY A 31 6.32 13.21 4.63
C GLY A 31 7.09 12.62 3.45
N ASP A 32 6.46 12.49 2.29
CA ASP A 32 7.05 11.86 1.11
C ASP A 32 7.66 12.93 0.19
N VAL A 33 8.98 13.12 0.26
CA VAL A 33 9.70 14.11 -0.55
C VAL A 33 10.68 13.39 -1.47
N ASN A 34 10.67 13.76 -2.76
CA ASN A 34 11.49 13.13 -3.80
C ASN A 34 11.27 11.61 -3.92
N VAL A 35 10.03 11.16 -3.74
CA VAL A 35 9.70 9.73 -3.85
C VAL A 35 9.37 9.35 -5.29
N ASP A 36 9.93 8.23 -5.75
CA ASP A 36 9.66 7.67 -7.07
C ASP A 36 9.97 6.17 -7.08
N THR A 37 8.97 5.33 -6.77
CA THR A 37 9.17 3.88 -6.67
C THR A 37 9.72 3.29 -7.98
N LEU A 38 9.02 3.49 -9.10
CA LEU A 38 9.43 2.93 -10.38
C LEU A 38 10.77 3.50 -10.87
N GLY A 39 10.98 4.81 -10.73
CA GLY A 39 12.23 5.47 -11.11
C GLY A 39 13.41 4.94 -10.30
N HIS A 40 13.30 4.93 -8.97
CA HIS A 40 14.38 4.47 -8.09
C HIS A 40 14.68 2.97 -8.23
N ILE A 41 13.67 2.12 -8.46
CA ILE A 41 13.91 0.71 -8.80
C ILE A 41 14.75 0.62 -10.06
N ALA A 42 14.36 1.31 -11.14
CA ALA A 42 15.10 1.29 -12.40
C ALA A 42 16.52 1.86 -12.27
N ASP A 43 16.71 2.87 -11.42
CA ASP A 43 18.01 3.49 -11.15
C ASP A 43 18.96 2.58 -10.37
N SER A 44 18.43 1.84 -9.41
CA SER A 44 19.18 0.97 -8.49
C SER A 44 19.78 -0.28 -9.15
N VAL A 45 19.38 -0.61 -10.38
CA VAL A 45 19.83 -1.81 -11.09
C VAL A 45 20.61 -1.47 -12.36
N GLU A 46 21.57 -2.33 -12.70
CA GLU A 46 22.36 -2.20 -13.92
C GLU A 46 21.52 -2.39 -15.19
N SER A 47 20.49 -3.23 -15.10
CA SER A 47 19.54 -3.49 -16.19
C SER A 47 18.12 -3.61 -15.64
N PHE A 48 17.17 -2.96 -16.31
CA PHE A 48 15.75 -3.05 -16.00
C PHE A 48 14.96 -3.33 -17.28
N ASN A 49 14.29 -4.49 -17.34
CA ASN A 49 13.63 -4.95 -18.56
C ASN A 49 12.15 -5.29 -18.29
N ILE A 50 11.26 -4.47 -18.84
CA ILE A 50 9.80 -4.61 -18.71
C ILE A 50 9.11 -4.50 -20.09
N PRO A 51 9.45 -5.38 -21.05
CA PRO A 51 9.15 -5.17 -22.47
C PRO A 51 7.64 -5.18 -22.74
N ASN A 52 6.85 -5.91 -21.94
CA ASN A 52 5.40 -5.95 -22.07
C ASN A 52 4.72 -4.69 -21.53
N LEU A 53 5.17 -4.17 -20.38
CA LEU A 53 4.66 -2.90 -19.85
C LEU A 53 5.10 -1.70 -20.71
N GLN A 54 6.30 -1.77 -21.30
CA GLN A 54 6.74 -0.82 -22.31
C GLN A 54 5.78 -0.80 -23.51
N LYS A 55 5.45 -1.97 -24.08
CA LYS A 55 4.46 -2.09 -25.17
C LYS A 55 3.08 -1.54 -24.83
N LEU A 56 2.68 -1.60 -23.56
CA LEU A 56 1.44 -1.00 -23.06
C LEU A 56 1.52 0.52 -22.85
N GLY A 57 2.72 1.12 -22.91
CA GLY A 57 2.92 2.56 -22.83
C GLY A 57 3.37 3.09 -21.47
N LEU A 58 3.80 2.24 -20.53
CA LEU A 58 4.21 2.68 -19.19
C LEU A 58 5.35 3.72 -19.23
N ALA A 59 6.36 3.49 -20.07
CA ALA A 59 7.51 4.40 -20.25
C ALA A 59 7.16 5.73 -20.96
N ASN A 60 5.92 5.89 -21.44
CA ASN A 60 5.44 7.16 -21.98
C ASN A 60 4.92 8.09 -20.87
N LEU A 61 4.56 7.53 -19.72
CA LEU A 61 4.03 8.29 -18.59
C LEU A 61 5.16 8.95 -17.77
N HIS A 62 6.31 8.29 -17.71
CA HIS A 62 7.40 8.67 -16.83
C HIS A 62 8.73 8.20 -17.39
N PRO A 63 9.82 8.97 -17.25
CA PRO A 63 11.15 8.48 -17.55
C PRO A 63 11.49 7.27 -16.67
N ILE A 64 11.91 6.17 -17.29
CA ILE A 64 12.35 4.96 -16.60
C ILE A 64 13.72 4.61 -17.17
N LYS A 65 14.75 4.56 -16.33
CA LYS A 65 16.10 4.19 -16.78
C LYS A 65 16.04 2.84 -17.50
N HIS A 66 16.80 2.73 -18.60
CA HIS A 66 16.86 1.55 -19.48
C HIS A 66 15.62 1.27 -20.35
N VAL A 67 14.48 1.94 -20.12
CA VAL A 67 13.23 1.68 -20.84
C VAL A 67 12.79 2.92 -21.62
N LYS A 68 12.92 2.87 -22.95
CA LYS A 68 12.52 3.98 -23.83
C LYS A 68 11.00 4.08 -23.95
N SER A 69 10.49 5.30 -24.12
CA SER A 69 9.12 5.53 -24.58
C SER A 69 8.90 4.93 -25.97
N ILE A 70 7.63 4.69 -26.33
CA ILE A 70 7.24 4.11 -27.61
C ILE A 70 6.22 4.98 -28.34
N GLU A 71 6.33 5.07 -29.66
CA GLU A 71 5.42 5.92 -30.46
C GLU A 71 4.00 5.34 -30.57
N LYS A 72 3.88 4.00 -30.60
CA LYS A 72 2.62 3.28 -30.87
C LYS A 72 2.32 2.27 -29.75
N PRO A 73 1.81 2.71 -28.59
CA PRO A 73 1.41 1.81 -27.51
C PRO A 73 0.21 0.95 -27.92
N LEU A 74 0.13 -0.26 -27.38
CA LEU A 74 -0.98 -1.21 -27.61
C LEU A 74 -2.30 -0.76 -26.98
N GLY A 75 -2.25 0.21 -26.07
CA GLY A 75 -3.41 0.71 -25.35
C GLY A 75 -3.25 2.18 -24.94
N TYR A 76 -4.19 2.63 -24.12
CA TYR A 76 -4.15 3.94 -23.51
C TYR A 76 -3.44 3.88 -22.17
N ALA A 77 -2.65 4.91 -21.88
CA ALA A 77 -1.92 5.05 -20.64
C ALA A 77 -2.28 6.41 -19.99
N MET A 78 -2.45 6.40 -18.68
CA MET A 78 -2.63 7.61 -17.87
C MET A 78 -1.99 7.42 -16.50
N LYS A 79 -1.59 8.53 -15.87
CA LYS A 79 -1.32 8.57 -14.44
C LYS A 79 -2.58 9.01 -13.71
N MET A 80 -2.85 8.40 -12.55
CA MET A 80 -3.95 8.77 -11.66
C MET A 80 -3.37 9.48 -10.44
N ARG A 81 -4.17 10.38 -9.87
CA ARG A 81 -3.87 11.04 -8.60
C ARG A 81 -4.91 10.57 -7.60
N GLU A 82 -4.45 10.10 -6.46
CA GLU A 82 -5.33 9.74 -5.34
C GLU A 82 -6.03 11.00 -4.82
N ALA A 83 -7.35 10.94 -4.67
CA ALA A 83 -8.17 12.05 -4.20
C ALA A 83 -8.44 11.97 -2.70
N SER A 84 -8.44 10.76 -2.14
CA SER A 84 -8.68 10.46 -0.74
C SER A 84 -7.55 10.96 0.16
N VAL A 85 -7.85 11.13 1.44
CA VAL A 85 -6.87 11.49 2.47
C VAL A 85 -6.38 10.21 3.14
N GLY A 86 -5.38 9.58 2.52
CA GLY A 86 -4.78 8.32 2.96
C GLY A 86 -3.87 7.77 1.87
N LYS A 87 -2.87 6.97 2.26
CA LYS A 87 -1.95 6.27 1.33
C LYS A 87 -1.83 4.78 1.65
N ASP A 88 -2.78 4.26 2.43
CA ASP A 88 -2.85 2.85 2.79
C ASP A 88 -3.54 2.03 1.69
N THR A 89 -3.26 0.72 1.66
CA THR A 89 -3.81 -0.21 0.66
C THR A 89 -5.34 -0.17 0.59
N MET A 90 -6.04 -0.01 1.72
CA MET A 90 -7.51 -0.02 1.72
C MET A 90 -8.06 1.24 1.06
N THR A 91 -7.54 2.42 1.43
CA THR A 91 -7.92 3.70 0.84
C THR A 91 -7.80 3.68 -0.68
N GLY A 92 -6.64 3.26 -1.21
CA GLY A 92 -6.42 3.22 -2.66
C GLY A 92 -7.34 2.22 -3.38
N HIS A 93 -7.57 1.03 -2.80
CA HIS A 93 -8.47 0.05 -3.38
C HIS A 93 -9.95 0.48 -3.35
N TRP A 94 -10.36 1.15 -2.28
CA TRP A 94 -11.71 1.70 -2.15
C TRP A 94 -11.95 2.83 -3.13
N GLU A 95 -10.97 3.71 -3.32
CA GLU A 95 -11.06 4.78 -4.30
C GLU A 95 -11.13 4.26 -5.74
N MET A 96 -10.31 3.26 -6.09
CA MET A 96 -10.40 2.60 -7.40
C MET A 96 -11.79 2.03 -7.68
N MET A 97 -12.52 1.60 -6.64
CA MET A 97 -13.87 1.07 -6.73
C MET A 97 -14.97 2.13 -6.54
N GLY A 98 -14.61 3.41 -6.46
CA GLY A 98 -15.54 4.54 -6.52
C GLY A 98 -15.89 5.20 -5.17
N LEU A 99 -15.16 4.91 -4.10
CA LEU A 99 -15.32 5.60 -2.82
C LEU A 99 -14.38 6.81 -2.72
N HIS A 100 -14.72 7.77 -1.87
CA HIS A 100 -13.83 8.90 -1.55
C HIS A 100 -13.64 8.96 -0.04
N ILE A 101 -12.43 8.66 0.42
CA ILE A 101 -12.10 8.49 1.82
C ILE A 101 -11.57 9.81 2.36
N THR A 102 -12.29 10.37 3.34
CA THR A 102 -11.96 11.65 3.98
C THR A 102 -11.41 11.50 5.39
N LYS A 103 -11.21 10.25 5.85
CA LYS A 103 -10.65 9.91 7.14
C LYS A 103 -9.60 8.80 6.94
N PRO A 104 -8.31 9.06 7.18
CA PRO A 104 -7.27 8.05 6.95
C PRO A 104 -7.38 6.94 7.99
N PHE A 105 -6.91 5.75 7.62
CA PHE A 105 -6.57 4.74 8.60
C PHE A 105 -5.34 5.17 9.41
N GLN A 106 -5.31 4.84 10.70
CA GLN A 106 -4.17 5.14 11.55
C GLN A 106 -3.16 3.98 11.49
N THR A 107 -1.89 4.31 11.30
CA THR A 107 -0.77 3.39 11.46
C THR A 107 -0.17 3.55 12.85
N PHE A 108 0.24 2.44 13.46
CA PHE A 108 0.80 2.42 14.81
C PHE A 108 2.25 1.92 14.84
N THR A 109 2.95 2.02 13.70
CA THR A 109 4.28 1.44 13.48
C THR A 109 5.33 1.96 14.48
N ASP A 110 5.37 3.28 14.72
CA ASP A 110 6.38 3.91 15.58
C ASP A 110 5.99 3.93 17.07
N THR A 111 4.70 3.87 17.36
CA THR A 111 4.18 4.14 18.72
C THR A 111 3.58 2.91 19.40
N GLY A 112 3.22 1.88 18.64
CA GLY A 112 2.25 0.89 19.08
C GLY A 112 0.85 1.49 19.24
N PHE A 113 -0.09 0.65 19.66
CA PHE A 113 -1.46 1.05 19.93
C PHE A 113 -1.56 1.94 21.17
N PRO A 114 -2.52 2.89 21.21
CA PRO A 114 -2.75 3.73 22.37
C PRO A 114 -3.12 2.92 23.61
N LYS A 115 -2.65 3.37 24.78
CA LYS A 115 -2.94 2.71 26.08
C LYS A 115 -4.44 2.51 26.30
N GLU A 116 -5.27 3.48 25.93
CA GLU A 116 -6.73 3.41 26.08
C GLU A 116 -7.34 2.24 25.30
N LEU A 117 -6.82 1.94 24.11
CA LEU A 117 -7.26 0.80 23.31
C LEU A 117 -6.85 -0.52 23.96
N LEU A 118 -5.63 -0.59 24.47
CA LEU A 118 -5.12 -1.78 25.15
C LEU A 118 -5.86 -2.03 26.47
N ASP A 119 -6.08 -1.00 27.28
CA ASP A 119 -6.80 -1.10 28.55
C ASP A 119 -8.23 -1.63 28.36
N GLU A 120 -8.93 -1.17 27.31
CA GLU A 120 -10.26 -1.65 26.99
C GLU A 120 -10.24 -3.10 26.49
N LEU A 121 -9.20 -3.49 25.73
CA LEU A 121 -9.01 -4.86 25.28
C LEU A 121 -8.70 -5.80 26.46
N GLU A 122 -7.84 -5.41 27.40
CA GLU A 122 -7.58 -6.16 28.63
C GLU A 122 -8.86 -6.36 29.44
N LYS A 123 -9.63 -5.28 29.62
CA LYS A 123 -10.89 -5.32 30.40
C LYS A 123 -11.92 -6.28 29.79
N ARG A 124 -12.04 -6.34 28.46
CA ARG A 124 -13.01 -7.19 27.77
C ARG A 124 -12.60 -8.66 27.73
N THR A 125 -11.30 -8.93 27.70
CA THR A 125 -10.78 -10.28 27.52
C THR A 125 -10.37 -10.93 28.85
N GLY A 126 -10.04 -10.14 29.87
CA GLY A 126 -9.50 -10.62 31.15
C GLY A 126 -8.01 -10.98 31.09
N HIS A 127 -7.33 -10.71 29.98
CA HIS A 127 -5.91 -11.00 29.78
C HIS A 127 -5.10 -9.70 29.77
N LYS A 128 -3.87 -9.72 30.31
CA LYS A 128 -2.94 -8.60 30.15
C LYS A 128 -2.34 -8.60 28.74
N ILE A 129 -1.80 -7.46 28.33
CA ILE A 129 -1.20 -7.29 27.00
C ILE A 129 0.31 -7.10 27.11
N VAL A 130 1.05 -7.77 26.21
CA VAL A 130 2.50 -7.62 26.03
C VAL A 130 2.85 -7.35 24.56
N GLY A 131 4.06 -6.82 24.32
CA GLY A 131 4.53 -6.42 22.99
C GLY A 131 4.23 -4.96 22.68
N ASN A 132 3.09 -4.71 22.04
CA ASN A 132 2.63 -3.40 21.55
C ASN A 132 3.66 -2.62 20.72
N LYS A 133 4.21 -3.26 19.69
CA LYS A 133 5.20 -2.66 18.80
C LYS A 133 5.06 -3.20 17.37
N SER A 134 5.70 -2.54 16.41
CA SER A 134 5.88 -3.11 15.08
C SER A 134 6.87 -4.26 15.13
N ALA A 135 6.49 -5.42 14.59
CA ALA A 135 7.34 -6.61 14.53
C ALA A 135 6.84 -7.57 13.45
N SER A 136 7.75 -8.41 12.93
CA SER A 136 7.30 -9.57 12.15
C SER A 136 6.62 -10.60 13.06
N GLY A 137 5.72 -11.42 12.48
CA GLY A 137 5.06 -12.49 13.23
C GLY A 137 6.05 -13.51 13.82
N THR A 138 7.18 -13.76 13.14
CA THR A 138 8.22 -14.66 13.64
C THR A 138 8.96 -14.02 14.82
N GLU A 139 9.40 -12.77 14.66
CA GLU A 139 10.17 -12.04 15.68
C GLU A 139 9.40 -11.89 16.99
N ILE A 140 8.12 -11.52 16.94
CA ILE A 140 7.33 -11.32 18.16
C ILE A 140 7.06 -12.63 18.90
N LEU A 141 7.03 -13.76 18.19
CA LEU A 141 6.88 -15.08 18.79
C LEU A 141 8.19 -15.54 19.43
N ASP A 142 9.33 -15.37 18.74
CA ASP A 142 10.65 -15.68 19.30
C ASP A 142 10.89 -14.91 20.61
N GLU A 143 10.38 -13.70 20.73
CA GLU A 143 10.51 -12.86 21.92
C GLU A 143 9.51 -13.20 23.04
N LEU A 144 8.21 -13.37 22.72
CA LEU A 144 7.14 -13.34 23.72
C LEU A 144 6.32 -14.63 23.83
N ALA A 145 6.53 -15.64 22.99
CA ALA A 145 5.74 -16.86 23.02
C ALA A 145 5.88 -17.60 24.37
N GLU A 146 7.09 -17.71 24.92
CA GLU A 146 7.27 -18.34 26.22
C GLU A 146 6.55 -17.61 27.36
N HIS A 147 6.52 -16.26 27.32
CA HIS A 147 5.78 -15.46 28.29
C HIS A 147 4.28 -15.75 28.17
N GLN A 148 3.75 -15.65 26.95
CA GLN A 148 2.34 -15.89 26.66
C GLN A 148 1.89 -17.29 27.11
N MET A 149 2.70 -18.32 26.89
CA MET A 149 2.40 -19.68 27.33
C MET A 149 2.36 -19.83 28.86
N LYS A 150 3.21 -19.08 29.58
CA LYS A 150 3.31 -19.15 31.05
C LYS A 150 2.23 -18.33 31.75
N THR A 151 1.87 -17.16 31.23
CA THR A 151 0.96 -16.22 31.91
C THR A 151 -0.44 -16.19 31.31
N GLY A 152 -0.58 -16.55 30.03
CA GLY A 152 -1.81 -16.35 29.27
C GLY A 152 -2.01 -14.91 28.76
N ASP A 153 -1.03 -14.01 28.90
CA ASP A 153 -1.12 -12.63 28.42
C ASP A 153 -1.13 -12.56 26.89
N MET A 154 -1.93 -11.68 26.30
CA MET A 154 -2.02 -11.55 24.84
C MET A 154 -0.84 -10.78 24.27
N ILE A 155 -0.19 -11.37 23.27
CA ILE A 155 0.79 -10.68 22.42
C ILE A 155 0.02 -9.83 21.41
N VAL A 156 0.15 -8.50 21.52
CA VAL A 156 -0.42 -7.54 20.56
C VAL A 156 0.72 -6.87 19.81
N TYR A 157 0.65 -6.82 18.49
CA TYR A 157 1.68 -6.20 17.64
C TYR A 157 1.05 -5.62 16.37
N THR A 158 1.81 -4.81 15.64
CA THR A 158 1.39 -4.22 14.36
C THR A 158 2.45 -4.46 13.28
N SER A 159 2.12 -4.15 12.03
CA SER A 159 3.07 -4.04 10.92
C SER A 159 3.36 -2.59 10.56
N ALA A 160 4.28 -2.40 9.61
CA ALA A 160 4.38 -1.20 8.79
C ALA A 160 3.15 -1.06 7.87
#